data_AF-S7PUD0-F1
#
_entry.id   AF-S7PUD0-F1
#
_cell.length_a   1.000
_cell.length_b   1.000
_cell.length_c   1.000
_cell.angle_alpha   90.00
_cell.angle_beta   90.00
_cell.angle_gamma   90.00
#
_symmetry.space_group_name_H-M   'P 1'
#
loop_
_entity.id
_entity.type
_entity.pdbx_description
1 polymer ?
#
loop_
_entity_poly.entity_id
_entity_poly.type
_entity_poly.pdbx_seq_one_letter_code
_entity_poly.pdbx_strand_id
1 'polypeptide(L)'
;MAMRYNRLTVLAGAMLALGLMTCLSVLFGYATTVIPRVYTYYVSTALFAIFGIRMLREGLKMSPDEGQEELEEVQAELKKKDEEFQRTKLLNGPGDVETGTSTIPQKKWLHFISPIFVQALTLTFLAEWGDRSQLTTIVLAAREDPYGVAVGGTVGHCLCTGLAVIGGRMIAQKISVRTVTIIGGIVFLAFAFSALFISPDSGF
;
A
#
# COMPACT_ATOMS: atom_id res chain seq x y z
N MET A 1 5.70 -10.80 -6.97
CA MET A 1 5.73 -10.25 -8.36
C MET A 1 7.12 -9.75 -8.78
N ALA A 2 7.74 -8.81 -8.06
CA ALA A 2 9.03 -8.22 -8.47
C ALA A 2 10.22 -9.18 -8.51
N MET A 3 10.16 -10.32 -7.82
CA MET A 3 11.23 -11.33 -7.86
C MET A 3 11.14 -12.27 -9.08
N ARG A 4 10.01 -12.32 -9.79
CA ARG A 4 9.77 -13.23 -10.93
C ARG A 4 9.73 -12.54 -12.29
N TYR A 5 9.37 -11.26 -12.32
CA TYR A 5 9.20 -10.48 -13.55
C TYR A 5 10.17 -9.30 -13.59
N ASN A 6 10.27 -8.62 -14.74
CA ASN A 6 11.10 -7.43 -14.88
C ASN A 6 10.72 -6.40 -13.81
N ARG A 7 11.66 -6.13 -12.89
CA ARG A 7 11.46 -5.29 -11.70
C ARG A 7 10.92 -3.91 -12.07
N LEU A 8 11.34 -3.37 -13.21
CA LEU A 8 10.90 -2.07 -13.71
C LEU A 8 9.43 -2.06 -14.13
N THR A 9 8.95 -3.11 -14.81
CA THR A 9 7.55 -3.19 -15.24
C THR A 9 6.60 -3.38 -14.06
N VAL A 10 6.99 -4.21 -13.10
CA VAL A 10 6.22 -4.42 -11.86
C VAL A 10 6.22 -3.14 -11.01
N LEU A 11 7.38 -2.49 -10.87
CA LEU A 11 7.50 -1.22 -10.17
C LEU A 11 6.63 -0.15 -10.83
N ALA A 12 6.68 -0.01 -12.16
CA ALA A 12 5.86 0.97 -12.88
C ALA A 12 4.35 0.73 -12.67
N GLY A 13 3.90 -0.54 -12.70
CA GLY A 13 2.50 -0.89 -12.43
C GLY A 13 2.08 -0.57 -11.00
N ALA A 14 2.93 -0.92 -10.01
CA ALA A 14 2.68 -0.60 -8.60
C ALA A 14 2.70 0.90 -8.32
N MET A 15 3.65 1.64 -8.90
CA MET A 15 3.75 3.10 -8.77
C MET A 15 2.54 3.80 -9.37
N LEU A 16 2.05 3.34 -10.53
CA LEU A 16 0.83 3.88 -11.12
C LEU A 16 -0.39 3.59 -10.24
N ALA A 17 -0.51 2.37 -9.71
CA ALA A 17 -1.59 2.02 -8.78
C ALA A 17 -1.61 2.91 -7.53
N LEU A 18 -0.45 3.09 -6.90
CA LEU A 18 -0.31 3.94 -5.72
C LEU A 18 -0.58 5.41 -6.03
N GLY A 19 -0.09 5.93 -7.15
CA GLY A 19 -0.38 7.30 -7.59
C GLY A 19 -1.87 7.53 -7.86
N LEU A 20 -2.54 6.59 -8.53
CA LEU A 20 -3.99 6.64 -8.76
C LEU A 20 -4.76 6.60 -7.43
N MET A 21 -4.37 5.73 -6.52
CA MET A 21 -4.95 5.64 -5.18
C MET A 21 -4.77 6.94 -4.40
N THR A 22 -3.56 7.50 -4.34
CA THR A 22 -3.29 8.78 -3.67
C THR A 22 -4.14 9.89 -4.26
N CYS A 23 -4.24 9.98 -5.59
CA CYS A 23 -5.06 10.98 -6.27
C CYS A 23 -6.56 10.83 -5.91
N LEU A 24 -7.09 9.61 -5.92
CA LEU A 24 -8.47 9.34 -5.53
C LEU A 24 -8.73 9.69 -4.06
N SER A 25 -7.81 9.34 -3.17
CA SER A 25 -7.90 9.69 -1.74
C SER A 25 -7.91 11.19 -1.51
N VAL A 26 -7.02 11.92 -2.20
CA VAL A 26 -6.98 13.39 -2.13
C VAL A 26 -8.25 13.99 -2.70
N LEU A 27 -8.77 13.46 -3.80
CA LEU A 27 -10.03 13.92 -4.39
C LEU A 27 -11.21 13.69 -3.42
N PHE A 28 -11.27 12.56 -2.74
CA PHE A 28 -12.28 12.32 -1.70
C PHE A 28 -12.11 13.27 -0.51
N GLY A 29 -10.88 13.48 -0.03
CA GLY A 29 -10.60 14.46 1.03
C GLY A 29 -11.03 15.88 0.61
N TYR A 30 -10.69 16.29 -0.61
CA TYR A 30 -11.13 17.56 -1.18
C TYR A 30 -12.66 17.63 -1.28
N ALA A 31 -13.35 16.57 -1.70
CA ALA A 31 -14.81 16.55 -1.75
C ALA A 31 -15.45 16.70 -0.35
N THR A 32 -14.77 16.26 0.72
CA THR A 32 -15.26 16.46 2.10
C THR A 32 -15.11 17.89 2.60
N THR A 33 -14.45 18.80 1.87
CA THR A 33 -14.34 20.22 2.25
C THR A 33 -15.69 20.97 2.23
N VAL A 34 -16.74 20.36 1.66
CA VAL A 34 -18.13 20.84 1.80
C VAL A 34 -18.60 20.79 3.27
N ILE A 35 -18.00 19.91 4.08
CA ILE A 35 -18.25 19.82 5.51
C ILE A 35 -17.44 20.93 6.22
N PRO A 36 -18.03 21.67 7.18
CA PRO A 36 -17.30 22.74 7.88
C PRO A 36 -16.00 22.24 8.51
N ARG A 37 -14.90 23.00 8.34
CA ARG A 37 -13.54 22.60 8.77
C ARG A 37 -13.46 22.18 10.23
N VAL A 38 -14.28 22.75 11.11
CA VAL A 38 -14.30 22.39 12.54
C VAL A 38 -14.68 20.92 12.74
N TYR A 39 -15.65 20.40 11.97
CA TYR A 39 -16.05 18.99 12.09
C TYR A 39 -15.00 18.06 11.50
N THR A 40 -14.48 18.37 10.31
CA THR A 40 -13.40 17.58 9.70
C THR A 40 -12.17 17.58 10.61
N TYR A 41 -11.92 18.68 11.31
CA TYR A 41 -10.87 18.80 12.29
C TYR A 41 -11.03 17.76 13.42
N TYR A 42 -12.11 17.84 14.19
CA TYR A 42 -12.31 16.95 15.35
C TYR A 42 -12.45 15.48 14.98
N VAL A 43 -13.16 15.18 13.89
CA VAL A 43 -13.32 13.80 13.40
C VAL A 43 -11.96 13.20 13.04
N SER A 44 -11.11 13.95 12.35
CA SER A 44 -9.78 13.49 11.97
C SER A 44 -8.87 13.29 13.17
N THR A 45 -8.90 14.19 14.14
CA THR A 45 -8.16 14.04 15.40
C THR A 45 -8.58 12.76 16.13
N ALA A 46 -9.88 12.50 16.20
CA ALA A 46 -10.40 11.27 16.78
C ALA A 46 -9.97 10.02 15.98
N LEU A 47 -10.02 10.07 14.65
CA LEU A 47 -9.59 8.97 13.79
C LEU A 47 -8.09 8.65 13.96
N PHE A 48 -7.23 9.67 13.97
CA PHE A 48 -5.80 9.49 14.21
C PHE A 48 -5.53 8.94 15.62
N ALA A 49 -6.25 9.40 16.64
CA ALA A 49 -6.13 8.83 17.98
C ALA A 49 -6.55 7.35 18.01
N ILE A 50 -7.68 7.00 17.39
CA ILE A 50 -8.21 5.63 17.33
C ILE A 50 -7.25 4.71 16.57
N PHE A 51 -6.77 5.12 15.39
CA PHE A 51 -5.79 4.35 14.63
C PHE A 51 -4.47 4.21 15.37
N GLY A 52 -3.98 5.29 16.00
CA GLY A 52 -2.76 5.26 16.80
C GLY A 52 -2.84 4.26 17.94
N ILE A 53 -3.90 4.32 18.76
CA ILE A 53 -4.12 3.38 19.87
C ILE A 53 -4.30 1.95 19.35
N ARG A 54 -5.07 1.75 18.27
CA ARG A 54 -5.31 0.43 17.70
C ARG A 54 -4.02 -0.20 17.18
N MET A 55 -3.21 0.55 16.44
CA MET A 55 -1.91 0.11 15.95
C MET A 55 -0.94 -0.19 17.08
N LEU A 56 -0.87 0.65 18.11
CA LEU A 56 -0.04 0.36 19.28
C LEU A 56 -0.46 -0.94 19.98
N ARG A 57 -1.77 -1.15 20.20
CA ARG A 57 -2.28 -2.37 20.81
C ARG A 57 -1.98 -3.61 19.97
N GLU A 58 -2.12 -3.49 18.65
CA GLU A 58 -1.80 -4.54 17.68
C GLU A 58 -0.31 -4.89 17.72
N GLY A 59 0.57 -3.89 17.56
CA GLY A 59 2.02 -4.09 17.62
C GLY A 59 2.54 -4.54 18.99
N LEU A 60 1.88 -4.16 20.09
CA LEU A 60 2.27 -4.66 21.42
C LEU A 60 1.88 -6.13 21.64
N LYS A 61 0.80 -6.60 20.99
CA LYS A 61 0.35 -8.00 21.05
C LYS A 61 1.12 -8.91 20.10
N MET A 62 1.71 -8.37 19.04
CA MET A 62 2.51 -9.13 18.08
C MET A 62 3.76 -9.74 18.74
N SER A 63 4.02 -11.01 18.42
CA SER A 63 5.26 -11.68 18.82
C SER A 63 6.45 -11.12 18.03
N PRO A 64 7.67 -11.05 18.59
CA PRO A 64 8.85 -10.64 17.84
C PRO A 64 9.09 -11.48 16.57
N ASP A 65 8.76 -12.78 16.61
CA ASP A 65 9.00 -13.74 15.52
C ASP A 65 7.84 -13.89 14.52
N GLU A 66 6.67 -13.31 14.79
CA GLU A 66 5.48 -13.45 13.94
C GLU A 66 5.74 -13.00 12.49
N GLY A 67 6.49 -11.90 12.31
CA GLY A 67 6.87 -11.44 10.98
C GLY A 67 7.87 -12.35 10.26
N GLN A 68 8.65 -13.14 11.01
CA GLN A 68 9.61 -14.10 10.46
C GLN A 68 8.88 -15.37 10.01
N GLU A 69 7.95 -15.88 10.83
CA GLU A 69 7.10 -17.04 10.52
C GLU A 69 6.25 -16.78 9.26
N GLU A 70 5.56 -15.62 9.19
CA GLU A 70 4.78 -15.21 8.01
C GLU A 70 5.64 -15.14 6.73
N LEU A 71 6.88 -14.63 6.84
CA LEU A 71 7.80 -14.56 5.70
C LEU A 71 8.22 -15.97 5.24
N GLU A 72 8.48 -16.88 6.18
CA GLU A 72 8.83 -18.27 5.88
C GLU A 72 7.68 -19.03 5.22
N GLU A 73 6.45 -18.84 5.71
CA GLU A 73 5.25 -19.42 5.10
C GLU A 73 5.02 -18.92 3.67
N VAL A 74 5.08 -17.60 3.44
CA VAL A 74 4.96 -17.01 2.10
C VAL A 74 6.08 -17.52 1.18
N GLN A 75 7.31 -17.67 1.69
CA GLN A 75 8.41 -18.20 0.90
C GLN A 75 8.20 -19.68 0.52
N ALA A 76 7.68 -20.49 1.44
CA ALA A 76 7.35 -21.88 1.19
C ALA A 76 6.23 -22.01 0.14
N GLU A 77 5.18 -21.21 0.25
CA GLU A 77 4.08 -21.20 -0.72
C GLU A 77 4.55 -20.76 -2.11
N LEU A 78 5.37 -19.72 -2.19
CA LEU A 78 5.97 -19.26 -3.45
C LEU A 78 6.83 -20.37 -4.09
N LYS A 79 7.68 -21.04 -3.31
CA LYS A 79 8.51 -22.13 -3.81
C LYS A 79 7.66 -23.27 -4.38
N LYS A 80 6.61 -23.69 -3.66
CA LYS A 80 5.67 -24.71 -4.13
C LYS A 80 4.99 -24.31 -5.45
N LYS A 81 4.57 -23.05 -5.58
CA LYS A 81 4.01 -22.50 -6.82
C LYS A 81 5.00 -22.48 -7.99
N ASP A 82 6.28 -22.21 -7.72
CA ASP A 82 7.32 -22.27 -8.76
C ASP A 82 7.57 -23.70 -9.25
N GLU A 83 7.61 -24.67 -8.33
CA GLU A 83 7.77 -26.08 -8.66
C GLU A 83 6.58 -26.59 -9.50
N GLU A 84 5.34 -26.21 -9.13
CA GLU A 84 4.13 -26.55 -9.89
C GLU A 84 4.13 -25.92 -11.29
N PHE A 85 4.55 -24.66 -11.40
CA PHE A 85 4.64 -23.96 -12.69
C PHE A 85 5.70 -24.59 -13.61
N GLN A 86 6.88 -24.92 -13.06
CA GLN A 86 7.93 -25.62 -13.81
C GLN A 86 7.47 -27.02 -14.25
N ARG A 87 6.80 -27.77 -13.37
CA ARG A 87 6.24 -29.09 -13.70
C ARG A 87 5.22 -29.00 -14.83
N THR A 88 4.34 -28.00 -14.81
CA THR A 88 3.35 -27.75 -15.87
C THR A 88 4.03 -27.41 -17.21
N LYS A 89 5.08 -26.58 -17.18
CA LYS A 89 5.85 -26.23 -18.38
C LYS A 89 6.60 -27.43 -18.98
N LEU A 90 7.12 -28.32 -18.13
CA LEU A 90 7.78 -29.55 -18.58
C LEU A 90 6.80 -30.54 -19.21
N LEU A 91 5.57 -30.62 -18.71
CA LEU A 91 4.51 -31.50 -19.24
C LEU A 91 3.97 -31.04 -20.61
N ASN A 92 3.90 -29.72 -20.84
CA ASN A 92 3.29 -29.15 -22.06
C ASN A 92 4.30 -28.84 -23.20
N GLY A 93 5.60 -29.07 -23.00
CA GLY A 93 6.65 -28.79 -23.99
C GLY A 93 6.94 -27.28 -24.16
N PRO A 94 7.91 -26.87 -25.03
CA PRO A 94 8.28 -25.46 -25.20
C PRO A 94 7.21 -24.60 -25.91
N GLY A 95 6.03 -25.16 -26.20
CA GLY A 95 4.93 -24.47 -26.85
C GLY A 95 4.08 -23.70 -25.85
N ASP A 96 4.02 -22.40 -26.05
CA ASP A 96 2.96 -21.50 -25.61
C ASP A 96 2.62 -21.57 -24.12
N VAL A 97 3.52 -20.99 -23.32
CA VAL A 97 3.27 -20.59 -21.93
C VAL A 97 2.31 -19.40 -21.91
N GLU A 98 1.09 -19.60 -22.40
CA GLU A 98 -0.05 -18.77 -22.04
C GLU A 98 -1.01 -19.62 -21.21
N THR A 99 -1.51 -19.01 -20.14
CA THR A 99 -2.69 -19.45 -19.38
C THR A 99 -2.43 -20.49 -18.30
N GLY A 100 -1.83 -20.00 -17.21
CA GLY A 100 -1.85 -20.65 -15.90
C GLY A 100 -2.32 -19.73 -14.79
N THR A 101 -3.26 -18.81 -15.01
CA THR A 101 -4.00 -18.15 -13.93
C THR A 101 -5.31 -17.50 -14.42
N SER A 102 -6.43 -17.95 -13.86
CA SER A 102 -7.74 -17.31 -13.76
C SER A 102 -8.37 -16.69 -15.03
N THR A 103 -9.43 -17.34 -15.48
CA THR A 103 -10.39 -16.88 -16.50
C THR A 103 -11.02 -15.53 -16.15
N ILE A 104 -10.48 -14.43 -16.67
CA ILE A 104 -11.20 -13.16 -16.84
C ILE A 104 -11.25 -12.90 -18.35
N PRO A 105 -12.43 -12.72 -18.98
CA PRO A 105 -12.56 -12.69 -20.43
C PRO A 105 -12.12 -11.32 -20.99
N GLN A 106 -10.82 -11.13 -21.16
CA GLN A 106 -10.21 -9.89 -21.63
C GLN A 106 -10.09 -9.87 -23.17
N LYS A 107 -11.13 -9.36 -23.85
CA LYS A 107 -11.15 -9.18 -25.31
C LYS A 107 -10.14 -8.10 -25.76
N LYS A 108 -9.21 -8.51 -26.63
CA LYS A 108 -8.58 -7.80 -27.78
C LYS A 108 -7.90 -6.41 -27.59
N TRP A 109 -8.10 -5.69 -26.50
CA TRP A 109 -7.57 -4.33 -26.30
C TRP A 109 -6.31 -4.29 -25.40
N LEU A 110 -5.56 -5.41 -25.31
CA LEU A 110 -4.38 -5.56 -24.44
C LEU A 110 -3.05 -5.76 -25.16
N HIS A 111 -3.04 -5.79 -26.49
CA HIS A 111 -1.78 -5.99 -27.23
C HIS A 111 -0.76 -4.84 -27.07
N PHE A 112 -1.15 -3.68 -26.52
CA PHE A 112 -0.26 -2.54 -26.27
C PHE A 112 0.22 -2.40 -24.81
N ILE A 113 -0.37 -3.14 -23.86
CA ILE A 113 -0.03 -3.02 -22.43
C ILE A 113 0.40 -4.40 -21.93
N SER A 114 1.62 -4.49 -21.40
CA SER A 114 2.14 -5.74 -20.83
C SER A 114 1.14 -6.34 -19.84
N PRO A 115 0.70 -7.61 -20.00
CA PRO A 115 -0.28 -8.22 -19.09
C PRO A 115 0.22 -8.21 -17.63
N ILE A 116 1.54 -8.33 -17.44
CA ILE A 116 2.20 -8.25 -16.12
C ILE A 116 2.03 -6.88 -15.49
N PHE A 117 2.06 -5.81 -16.29
CA PHE A 117 1.85 -4.44 -15.82
C PHE A 117 0.42 -4.26 -15.30
N VAL A 118 -0.58 -4.69 -16.07
CA VAL A 118 -1.99 -4.60 -15.66
C VAL A 118 -2.26 -5.44 -14.42
N GLN A 119 -1.66 -6.63 -14.35
CA GLN A 119 -1.79 -7.50 -13.18
C GLN A 119 -1.15 -6.87 -11.93
N ALA A 120 0.07 -6.34 -12.03
CA ALA A 120 0.73 -5.66 -10.93
C ALA A 120 -0.08 -4.43 -10.48
N LEU A 121 -0.55 -3.62 -11.43
CA LEU A 121 -1.40 -2.47 -11.15
C LEU A 121 -2.67 -2.87 -10.42
N THR A 122 -3.41 -3.85 -10.94
CA THR A 122 -4.70 -4.26 -10.38
C THR A 122 -4.53 -4.87 -8.99
N LEU A 123 -3.54 -5.75 -8.82
CA LEU A 123 -3.30 -6.38 -7.51
C LEU A 123 -2.82 -5.37 -6.47
N THR A 124 -1.92 -4.44 -6.83
CA THR A 124 -1.48 -3.39 -5.91
C THR A 124 -2.62 -2.44 -5.57
N PHE A 125 -3.40 -2.02 -6.55
CA PHE A 125 -4.53 -1.11 -6.32
C PHE A 125 -5.58 -1.75 -5.40
N LEU A 126 -5.96 -3.00 -5.65
CA LEU A 126 -6.95 -3.70 -4.83
C LEU A 126 -6.42 -4.03 -3.43
N ALA A 127 -5.13 -4.34 -3.30
CA ALA A 127 -4.52 -4.62 -1.99
C ALA A 127 -4.48 -3.38 -1.08
N GLU A 128 -4.27 -2.21 -1.66
CA GLU A 128 -4.21 -0.94 -0.92
C GLU A 128 -5.59 -0.25 -0.84
N TRP A 129 -6.61 -0.76 -1.54
CA TRP A 129 -7.94 -0.16 -1.52
C TRP A 129 -8.61 -0.33 -0.14
N GLY A 130 -8.99 0.78 0.47
CA GLY A 130 -9.64 0.82 1.78
C GLY A 130 -8.69 0.63 2.95
N ASP A 131 -7.38 0.69 2.72
CA ASP A 131 -6.39 0.49 3.77
C ASP A 131 -6.26 1.73 4.69
N ARG A 132 -5.42 1.59 5.73
CA ARG A 132 -5.16 2.66 6.70
C ARG A 132 -4.51 3.88 6.03
N SER A 133 -3.63 3.67 5.05
CA SER A 133 -2.97 4.76 4.34
C SER A 133 -3.99 5.57 3.52
N GLN A 134 -4.96 4.91 2.88
CA GLN A 134 -6.03 5.56 2.12
C GLN A 134 -6.85 6.51 3.00
N LEU A 135 -7.35 6.00 4.13
CA LEU A 135 -8.15 6.79 5.07
C LEU A 135 -7.34 7.97 5.63
N THR A 136 -6.05 7.76 5.88
CA THR A 136 -5.14 8.81 6.36
C THR A 136 -4.94 9.90 5.33
N THR A 137 -4.74 9.55 4.07
CA THR A 137 -4.61 10.52 2.97
C THR A 137 -5.90 11.32 2.77
N ILE A 138 -7.07 10.66 2.83
CA ILE A 138 -8.38 11.34 2.75
C ILE A 138 -8.51 12.35 3.89
N VAL A 139 -8.24 11.92 5.13
CA VAL A 139 -8.30 12.76 6.33
C VAL A 139 -7.34 13.95 6.25
N LEU A 140 -6.11 13.71 5.80
CA LEU A 140 -5.10 14.76 5.71
C LEU A 140 -5.45 15.76 4.61
N ALA A 141 -5.92 15.30 3.45
CA ALA A 141 -6.38 16.17 2.35
C ALA A 141 -7.66 16.96 2.68
N ALA A 142 -8.47 16.48 3.64
CA ALA A 142 -9.65 17.20 4.12
C ALA A 142 -9.33 18.37 5.07
N ARG A 143 -8.11 18.39 5.65
CA ARG A 143 -7.71 19.36 6.68
C ARG A 143 -6.56 20.26 6.25
N GLU A 144 -5.61 19.69 5.53
CA GLU A 144 -4.40 20.36 5.02
C GLU A 144 -4.54 20.66 3.52
N ASP A 145 -3.53 21.30 2.94
CA ASP A 145 -3.49 21.58 1.50
C ASP A 145 -3.49 20.28 0.67
N PRO A 146 -4.52 20.04 -0.18
CA PRO A 146 -4.64 18.81 -0.96
C PRO A 146 -3.45 18.58 -1.90
N TYR A 147 -2.85 19.65 -2.44
CA TYR A 147 -1.68 19.53 -3.31
C TYR A 147 -0.45 19.08 -2.53
N GLY A 148 -0.19 19.67 -1.35
CA GLY A 148 0.85 19.23 -0.44
C GLY A 148 0.69 17.76 -0.02
N VAL A 149 -0.54 17.34 0.29
CA VAL A 149 -0.84 15.93 0.63
C VAL A 149 -0.63 15.00 -0.56
N ALA A 150 -1.05 15.39 -1.77
CA ALA A 150 -0.85 14.59 -2.97
C ALA A 150 0.63 14.39 -3.29
N VAL A 151 1.43 15.47 -3.26
CA VAL A 151 2.86 15.42 -3.56
C VAL A 151 3.60 14.65 -2.47
N GLY A 152 3.36 14.97 -1.20
CA GLY A 152 3.99 14.30 -0.07
C GLY A 152 3.66 12.81 -0.01
N GLY A 153 2.39 12.45 -0.20
CA GLY A 153 1.92 11.07 -0.27
C GLY A 153 2.56 10.31 -1.43
N THR A 154 2.57 10.88 -2.63
CA THR A 154 3.18 10.26 -3.81
C THR A 154 4.68 10.02 -3.59
N VAL A 155 5.42 11.01 -3.09
CA VAL A 155 6.86 10.89 -2.79
C VAL A 155 7.12 9.83 -1.72
N GLY A 156 6.30 9.80 -0.66
CA GLY A 156 6.38 8.79 0.39
C GLY A 156 6.19 7.37 -0.15
N HIS A 157 5.18 7.16 -0.98
CA HIS A 157 4.95 5.88 -1.66
C HIS A 157 6.09 5.52 -2.62
N CYS A 158 6.58 6.46 -3.44
CA CYS A 158 7.75 6.26 -4.30
C CYS A 158 8.96 5.74 -3.51
N LEU A 159 9.26 6.38 -2.38
CA LEU A 159 10.39 6.01 -1.53
C LEU A 159 10.17 4.64 -0.89
N CYS A 160 9.00 4.39 -0.31
CA CYS A 160 8.67 3.11 0.33
C CYS A 160 8.75 1.94 -0.67
N THR A 161 8.07 2.07 -1.80
CA THR A 161 8.04 1.04 -2.85
C THR A 161 9.40 0.88 -3.51
N GLY A 162 10.12 1.98 -3.77
CA GLY A 162 11.48 1.95 -4.30
C GLY A 162 12.45 1.21 -3.38
N LEU A 163 12.43 1.51 -2.08
CA LEU A 163 13.24 0.82 -1.08
C LEU A 163 12.87 -0.66 -0.98
N ALA A 164 11.59 -1.02 -1.03
CA ALA A 164 11.17 -2.42 -1.02
C ALA A 164 11.69 -3.20 -2.25
N VAL A 165 11.63 -2.59 -3.44
CA VAL A 165 12.10 -3.22 -4.69
C VAL A 165 13.63 -3.34 -4.75
N ILE A 166 14.37 -2.32 -4.28
CA ILE A 166 15.83 -2.33 -4.25
C ILE A 166 16.35 -3.22 -3.11
N GLY A 167 15.77 -3.07 -1.92
CA GLY A 167 16.19 -3.75 -0.70
C GLY A 167 15.86 -5.25 -0.68
N GLY A 168 14.89 -5.68 -1.49
CA GLY A 168 14.58 -7.10 -1.70
C GLY A 168 14.48 -7.88 -0.38
N ARG A 169 15.14 -9.04 -0.33
CA ARG A 169 15.12 -9.93 0.85
C ARG A 169 15.80 -9.31 2.09
N MET A 170 16.75 -8.38 1.94
CA MET A 170 17.51 -7.83 3.07
C MET A 170 16.67 -6.95 3.98
N ILE A 171 15.77 -6.14 3.41
CA ILE A 171 14.88 -5.27 4.21
C ILE A 171 13.79 -6.12 4.88
N ALA A 172 13.23 -7.09 4.15
CA ALA A 172 12.17 -7.96 4.67
C ALA A 172 12.60 -8.79 5.90
N GLN A 173 13.89 -9.16 6.00
CA GLN A 173 14.41 -9.94 7.13
C GLN A 173 14.91 -9.09 8.31
N LYS A 174 15.01 -7.76 8.15
CA LYS A 174 15.58 -6.86 9.17
C LYS A 174 14.55 -5.95 9.82
N ILE A 175 13.42 -5.70 9.16
CA ILE A 175 12.36 -4.84 9.68
C ILE A 175 11.18 -5.72 10.11
N SER A 176 10.97 -5.82 11.43
CA SER A 176 9.80 -6.53 11.98
C SER A 176 8.52 -5.73 11.72
N VAL A 177 7.47 -6.44 11.29
CA VAL A 177 6.10 -5.89 11.13
C VAL A 177 5.63 -5.24 12.42
N ARG A 178 6.03 -5.80 13.57
CA ARG A 178 5.79 -5.24 14.89
C ARG A 178 6.32 -3.82 15.03
N THR A 179 7.58 -3.62 14.66
CA THR A 179 8.24 -2.31 14.76
C THR A 179 7.56 -1.28 13.86
N VAL A 180 7.23 -1.65 12.62
CA VAL A 180 6.52 -0.75 11.69
C VAL A 180 5.14 -0.39 12.23
N THR A 181 4.42 -1.35 12.80
CA THR A 181 3.08 -1.13 13.37
C THR A 181 3.14 -0.23 14.60
N ILE A 182 4.12 -0.42 15.49
CA ILE A 182 4.31 0.44 16.67
C ILE A 182 4.69 1.87 16.23
N ILE A 183 5.68 2.01 15.33
CA ILE A 183 6.11 3.33 14.85
C ILE A 183 4.94 4.05 14.17
N GLY A 184 4.19 3.36 13.31
CA GLY A 184 2.99 3.90 12.69
C GLY A 184 1.98 4.38 13.74
N GLY A 185 1.72 3.57 14.78
CA GLY A 185 0.85 3.96 15.88
C GLY A 185 1.32 5.22 16.62
N ILE A 186 2.63 5.36 16.88
CA ILE A 186 3.22 6.56 17.48
C ILE A 186 3.01 7.78 16.58
N VAL A 187 3.25 7.65 15.27
CA VAL A 187 3.06 8.74 14.30
C VAL A 187 1.61 9.21 14.28
N PHE A 188 0.64 8.29 14.26
CA PHE A 188 -0.78 8.62 14.35
C PHE A 188 -1.14 9.36 15.64
N LEU A 189 -0.61 8.93 16.79
CA LEU A 189 -0.81 9.63 18.05
C LEU A 189 -0.15 11.01 18.07
N ALA A 190 1.03 11.15 17.46
CA ALA A 190 1.70 12.44 17.33
C ALA A 190 0.86 13.42 16.50
N PHE A 191 0.26 12.97 15.40
CA PHE A 191 -0.68 13.80 14.62
C PHE A 191 -1.90 14.20 15.47
N ALA A 192 -2.53 13.25 16.17
CA ALA A 192 -3.67 13.54 17.04
C ALA A 192 -3.32 14.54 18.16
N PHE A 193 -2.14 14.40 18.77
CA PHE A 193 -1.66 15.30 19.82
C PHE A 193 -1.30 16.69 19.27
N SER A 194 -0.62 16.76 18.11
CA SER A 194 -0.31 18.03 17.45
C SER A 194 -1.57 18.83 17.12
N ALA A 195 -2.65 18.13 16.78
CA ALA A 195 -3.95 18.73 16.53
C ALA A 195 -4.62 19.31 17.79
N LEU A 196 -4.11 19.09 19.00
CA LEU A 196 -4.58 19.79 20.20
C LEU A 196 -3.92 21.16 20.37
N PHE A 197 -2.75 21.38 19.77
CA PHE A 197 -2.01 22.65 19.87
C PHE A 197 -2.27 23.58 18.69
N ILE A 198 -2.62 23.03 17.52
CA ILE A 198 -3.03 23.80 16.34
C ILE A 198 -4.53 24.12 16.48
N SER A 199 -4.90 25.40 16.40
CA SER A 199 -6.30 25.79 16.42
C SER A 199 -6.91 25.65 15.01
N PRO A 200 -8.18 25.23 14.88
CA PRO A 200 -8.83 25.08 13.57
C PRO A 200 -8.95 26.39 12.78
N ASP A 201 -8.81 27.54 13.46
CA ASP A 201 -8.96 28.88 12.88
C ASP A 201 -7.66 29.48 12.32
N SER A 202 -6.51 28.79 12.44
CA SER A 202 -5.21 29.28 11.96
C SER A 202 -4.89 28.93 10.49
N GLY A 203 -5.88 28.50 9.71
CA GLY A 203 -5.73 28.24 8.28
C GLY A 203 -6.26 29.39 7.45
N PHE A 204 -5.41 29.98 6.60
CA PHE A 204 -5.83 30.87 5.51
C PHE A 204 -6.92 30.22 4.62
#